data_AF-A0A8W8KDK2-F1
#
_entry.id   AF-A0A8W8KDK2-F1
#
_cell.length_a   1.000
_cell.length_b   1.000
_cell.length_c   1.000
_cell.angle_alpha   90.00
_cell.angle_beta   90.00
_cell.angle_gamma   90.00
#
_symmetry.space_group_name_H-M   'P 1'
#
loop_
_entity.id
_entity.type
_entity.pdbx_description
1 polymer ?
#
loop_
_entity_poly.entity_id
_entity_poly.type
_entity_poly.pdbx_seq_one_letter_code
_entity_poly.pdbx_strand_id
1 'polypeptide(L)'
;MATFDLHISRHQLHYSETKLPAWHKATPESLAEYKTQVTNALVRKTGQNLQNESDVINFFHEISVILRECAGNTVIHTSYNPFTRPGWTKAVKEFHDIERAKRRLWMSEGRPRGMNYSSDREYKGAKRLLRNALDREYAAYMSKVCADIDKAAEVDLRLFWKLTKRIKPKTSRLYPEITDSTGKKNTDPEEVAEAFADHYETLYRCLMDQHFDDGTKKYIDTKISEITELFKGDLRTLPGGPITSDKIICVVQSVKSRKAPGFDLITNEHIKYGGITLTLCIAVLFNAIIDSGKIPTEWKQGLIIPIYKGAGRPTTLEIPQSTATRLPKKSRLLNSFL
;
A
#
# COMPACT_ATOMS: atom_id res chain seq x y z
N MET A 1 10.25 32.95 -14.05
CA MET A 1 10.48 31.50 -14.26
C MET A 1 10.33 30.81 -12.91
N ALA A 2 9.30 29.99 -12.72
CA ALA A 2 9.20 29.16 -11.52
C ALA A 2 10.16 27.98 -11.71
N THR A 3 11.28 27.97 -10.99
CA THR A 3 12.19 26.83 -10.94
C THR A 3 11.53 25.72 -10.14
N PHE A 4 11.10 24.66 -10.82
CA PHE A 4 10.69 23.42 -10.17
C PHE A 4 11.95 22.67 -9.75
N ASP A 5 12.47 22.99 -8.57
CA ASP A 5 13.53 22.18 -7.95
C ASP A 5 12.93 20.88 -7.42
N LEU A 6 13.07 19.82 -8.21
CA LEU A 6 12.80 18.46 -7.80
C LEU A 6 13.91 18.00 -6.84
N HIS A 7 13.69 18.20 -5.54
CA HIS A 7 14.57 17.67 -4.52
C HIS A 7 14.20 16.21 -4.23
N ILE A 8 14.95 15.27 -4.82
CA ILE A 8 14.84 13.86 -4.45
C ILE A 8 15.62 13.67 -3.14
N SER A 9 14.90 13.32 -2.08
CA SER A 9 15.52 12.99 -0.80
C SER A 9 16.09 11.57 -0.89
N ARG A 10 17.24 11.32 -0.24
CA ARG A 10 17.82 9.97 -0.10
C ARG A 10 16.75 8.93 0.26
N HIS A 11 16.90 7.73 -0.28
CA HIS A 11 15.94 6.66 -0.05
C HIS A 11 15.70 6.45 1.46
N GLN A 12 14.44 6.56 1.88
CA GLN A 12 14.02 5.99 3.16
C GLN A 12 13.31 4.69 2.86
N LEU A 13 13.94 3.57 3.22
CA LEU A 13 13.26 2.27 3.21
C LEU A 13 12.12 2.31 4.22
N HIS A 14 10.92 2.63 3.74
CA HIS A 14 9.72 2.56 4.56
C HIS A 14 9.30 1.10 4.73
N TYR A 15 9.71 0.51 5.86
CA TYR A 15 9.03 -0.66 6.36
C TYR A 15 7.65 -0.23 6.85
N SER A 16 6.59 -0.72 6.21
CA SER A 16 5.21 -0.41 6.60
C SER A 16 4.91 -1.03 7.97
N GLU A 17 5.28 -0.35 9.05
CA GLU A 17 4.91 -0.74 10.42
C GLU A 17 3.40 -0.61 10.66
N THR A 18 2.75 0.32 9.96
CA THR A 18 1.33 0.62 10.11
C THR A 18 0.46 -0.38 9.35
N LYS A 19 -0.33 -1.16 10.09
CA LYS A 19 -1.32 -2.08 9.50
C LYS A 19 -2.46 -1.29 8.89
N LEU A 20 -2.69 -1.45 7.59
CA LEU A 20 -3.85 -0.84 6.94
C LEU A 20 -5.16 -1.54 7.37
N PRO A 21 -6.28 -0.80 7.46
CA PRO A 21 -7.60 -1.37 7.74
C PRO A 21 -8.04 -2.31 6.61
N ALA A 22 -8.57 -3.48 6.97
CA ALA A 22 -8.99 -4.50 6.01
C ALA A 22 -10.44 -4.33 5.58
N TRP A 23 -10.71 -3.25 4.83
CA TRP A 23 -12.07 -2.87 4.38
C TRP A 23 -12.87 -3.98 3.71
N HIS A 24 -12.21 -4.93 3.05
CA HIS A 24 -12.87 -6.08 2.41
C HIS A 24 -13.46 -7.10 3.39
N LYS A 25 -13.19 -6.97 4.69
CA LYS A 25 -13.73 -7.80 5.77
C LYS A 25 -14.61 -7.01 6.74
N ALA A 26 -14.87 -5.73 6.46
CA ALA A 26 -15.71 -4.89 7.31
C ALA A 26 -17.17 -5.38 7.23
N THR A 27 -17.82 -5.52 8.39
CA THR A 27 -19.27 -5.81 8.46
C THR A 27 -20.08 -4.53 8.24
N PRO A 28 -21.36 -4.63 7.85
CA PRO A 28 -22.23 -3.45 7.74
C PRO A 28 -22.29 -2.63 9.03
N GLU A 29 -22.26 -3.27 10.22
CA GLU A 29 -22.24 -2.54 11.49
C GLU A 29 -20.93 -1.75 11.65
N SER A 30 -19.77 -2.35 11.37
CA SER A 30 -18.47 -1.66 11.47
C SER A 30 -18.37 -0.46 10.53
N LEU A 31 -18.98 -0.54 9.34
CA LEU A 31 -19.02 0.58 8.39
C LEU A 31 -19.96 1.69 8.86
N ALA A 32 -21.11 1.34 9.45
CA ALA A 32 -22.03 2.31 10.04
C ALA A 32 -21.41 3.02 11.26
N GLU A 33 -20.67 2.27 12.08
CA GLU A 33 -19.93 2.82 13.21
C GLU A 33 -18.81 3.76 12.74
N TYR A 34 -18.01 3.35 11.75
CA TYR A 34 -16.99 4.20 11.12
C TYR A 34 -17.60 5.53 10.64
N LYS A 35 -18.70 5.47 9.89
CA LYS A 35 -19.40 6.65 9.38
C LYS A 35 -19.86 7.56 10.52
N THR A 36 -20.40 6.98 11.59
CA THR A 36 -20.87 7.74 12.77
C THR A 36 -19.71 8.42 13.49
N GLN A 37 -18.60 7.71 13.74
CA GLN A 37 -17.41 8.28 14.38
C GLN A 37 -16.80 9.42 13.54
N VAL A 38 -16.64 9.21 12.23
CA VAL A 38 -16.14 10.25 11.31
C VAL A 38 -17.07 11.46 11.29
N THR A 39 -18.37 11.24 11.25
CA THR A 39 -19.37 12.32 11.30
C THR A 39 -19.21 13.13 12.58
N ASN A 40 -19.19 12.48 13.75
CA ASN A 40 -19.07 13.16 15.03
C ASN A 40 -17.76 13.95 15.16
N ALA A 41 -16.65 13.40 14.66
CA ALA A 41 -15.34 14.06 14.69
C ALA A 41 -15.26 15.27 13.74
N LEU A 42 -15.91 15.21 12.58
CA LEU A 42 -15.83 16.24 11.55
C LEU A 42 -16.96 17.28 11.58
N VAL A 43 -18.06 17.07 12.31
CA VAL A 43 -19.20 18.00 12.36
C VAL A 43 -18.79 19.41 12.78
N ARG A 44 -17.82 19.56 13.69
CA ARG A 44 -17.33 20.88 14.13
C ARG A 44 -16.43 21.57 13.10
N LYS A 45 -16.06 20.87 12.02
CA LYS A 45 -15.05 21.29 11.03
C LYS A 45 -15.63 21.67 9.66
N THR A 46 -16.93 21.45 9.42
CA THR A 46 -17.59 21.70 8.11
C THR A 46 -17.72 23.18 7.74
N GLY A 47 -17.45 24.11 8.65
CA GLY A 47 -17.56 25.57 8.44
C GLY A 47 -16.27 26.35 8.70
N GLN A 48 -15.11 25.70 8.73
CA GLN A 48 -13.84 26.42 8.91
C GLN A 48 -13.49 27.22 7.65
N ASN A 49 -13.14 28.49 7.84
CA ASN A 49 -12.63 29.33 6.77
C ASN A 49 -11.10 29.15 6.69
N LEU A 50 -10.62 28.54 5.61
CA LEU A 50 -9.20 28.27 5.39
C LEU A 50 -8.63 29.37 4.50
N GLN A 51 -7.86 30.30 5.06
CA GLN A 51 -7.32 31.43 4.29
C GLN A 51 -5.82 31.29 3.98
N ASN A 52 -5.06 30.61 4.84
CA ASN A 52 -3.60 30.49 4.67
C ASN A 52 -3.17 29.07 4.27
N GLU A 53 -1.98 28.95 3.67
CA GLU A 53 -1.37 27.65 3.32
C GLU A 53 -1.24 26.72 4.54
N SER A 54 -0.86 27.28 5.69
CA SER A 54 -0.79 26.52 6.95
C SER A 54 -2.13 26.00 7.41
N ASP A 55 -3.22 26.75 7.22
CA ASP A 55 -4.57 26.32 7.61
C ASP A 55 -5.02 25.15 6.73
N VAL A 56 -4.75 25.22 5.42
CA VAL A 56 -5.05 24.14 4.46
C VAL A 56 -4.27 22.87 4.81
N ILE A 57 -2.98 22.99 5.12
CA ILE A 57 -2.11 21.87 5.51
C ILE A 57 -2.58 21.25 6.84
N ASN A 58 -2.84 22.08 7.86
CA ASN A 58 -3.29 21.61 9.16
C ASN A 58 -4.65 20.92 9.06
N PHE A 59 -5.60 21.52 8.33
CA PHE A 59 -6.92 20.92 8.10
C PHE A 59 -6.82 19.58 7.38
N PHE A 60 -5.96 19.49 6.37
CA PHE A 60 -5.67 18.25 5.67
C PHE A 60 -5.09 17.16 6.59
N HIS A 61 -4.11 17.53 7.40
CA HIS A 61 -3.46 16.63 8.34
C HIS A 61 -4.46 16.11 9.38
N GLU A 62 -5.26 17.00 9.96
CA GLU A 62 -6.30 16.68 10.93
C GLU A 62 -7.34 15.71 10.36
N ILE A 63 -7.88 15.97 9.16
CA ILE A 63 -8.80 15.03 8.49
C ILE A 63 -8.13 13.67 8.32
N SER A 64 -6.87 13.64 7.88
CA SER A 64 -6.14 12.40 7.64
C SER A 64 -5.86 11.61 8.92
N VAL A 65 -5.61 12.29 10.05
CA VAL A 65 -5.47 11.65 11.36
C VAL A 65 -6.82 11.08 11.82
N ILE A 66 -7.89 11.88 11.79
CA ILE A 66 -9.24 11.47 12.20
C ILE A 66 -9.68 10.22 11.43
N LEU A 67 -9.52 10.21 10.10
CA LEU A 67 -9.91 9.07 9.29
C LEU A 67 -9.15 7.80 9.65
N ARG A 68 -7.85 7.90 9.94
CA ARG A 68 -7.02 6.74 10.35
C ARG A 68 -7.42 6.23 11.72
N GLU A 69 -7.65 7.11 12.69
CA GLU A 69 -8.07 6.74 14.04
C GLU A 69 -9.45 6.08 14.04
N CYS A 70 -10.44 6.70 13.38
CA CYS A 70 -11.77 6.12 13.25
C CYS A 70 -11.72 4.75 12.56
N ALA A 71 -10.92 4.61 11.49
CA ALA A 71 -10.78 3.33 10.80
C ALA A 71 -10.07 2.28 11.67
N GLY A 72 -9.07 2.67 12.45
CA GLY A 72 -8.34 1.76 13.36
C GLY A 72 -9.21 1.23 14.49
N ASN A 73 -10.19 2.01 14.95
CA ASN A 73 -11.11 1.61 16.02
C ASN A 73 -12.26 0.73 15.54
N THR A 74 -12.68 0.88 14.28
CA THR A 74 -13.91 0.26 13.76
C THR A 74 -13.64 -0.88 12.79
N VAL A 75 -12.58 -0.79 11.98
CA VAL A 75 -12.28 -1.76 10.93
C VAL A 75 -11.17 -2.68 11.37
N ILE A 76 -11.41 -3.99 11.28
CA ILE A 76 -10.39 -4.98 11.64
C ILE A 76 -9.13 -4.83 10.79
N HIS A 77 -7.98 -5.03 11.41
CA HIS A 77 -6.71 -5.12 10.72
C HIS A 77 -6.39 -6.56 10.38
N THR A 78 -5.98 -6.83 9.14
CA THR A 78 -5.41 -8.13 8.77
C THR A 78 -3.89 -8.06 8.79
N SER A 79 -3.26 -8.97 9.52
CA SER A 79 -1.84 -9.22 9.36
C SER A 79 -1.62 -10.30 8.31
N TYR A 80 -0.63 -10.09 7.45
CA TYR A 80 -0.05 -11.18 6.68
C TYR A 80 0.74 -12.06 7.66
N ASN A 81 0.41 -13.35 7.74
CA ASN A 81 1.22 -14.31 8.48
C ASN A 81 2.19 -14.97 7.48
N PRO A 82 3.48 -14.56 7.47
CA PRO A 82 4.47 -15.09 6.53
C PRO A 82 4.79 -16.57 6.75
N PHE A 83 4.45 -17.12 7.92
CA PHE A 83 4.76 -18.48 8.32
C PHE A 83 3.51 -19.37 8.39
N THR A 84 2.47 -19.11 7.59
CA THR A 84 1.38 -20.08 7.41
C THR A 84 1.92 -21.35 6.75
N ARG A 85 2.42 -22.25 7.59
CA ARG A 85 2.86 -23.56 7.15
C ARG A 85 1.64 -24.31 6.61
N PRO A 86 1.69 -24.86 5.39
CA PRO A 86 0.64 -25.75 4.91
C PRO A 86 0.37 -26.84 5.95
N GLY A 87 -0.91 -27.04 6.29
CA GLY A 87 -1.34 -27.97 7.33
C GLY A 87 -1.41 -27.42 8.76
N TRP A 88 -1.15 -26.13 9.00
CA TRP A 88 -1.38 -25.50 10.32
C TRP A 88 -2.86 -25.19 10.56
N THR A 89 -3.65 -26.23 10.84
CA THR A 89 -5.09 -26.15 11.11
C THR A 89 -5.39 -25.81 12.58
N LYS A 90 -6.66 -25.53 12.92
CA LYS A 90 -7.10 -25.35 14.32
C LYS A 90 -6.77 -26.59 15.17
N ALA A 91 -6.99 -27.79 14.62
CA ALA A 91 -6.66 -29.04 15.29
C ALA A 91 -5.14 -29.19 15.53
N VAL A 92 -4.30 -28.85 14.55
CA VAL A 92 -2.83 -28.85 14.75
C VAL A 92 -2.41 -27.82 15.81
N LYS A 93 -3.08 -26.67 15.86
CA LYS A 93 -2.85 -25.65 16.89
C LYS A 93 -3.16 -26.20 18.29
N GLU A 94 -4.25 -26.95 18.46
CA GLU A 94 -4.59 -27.59 19.74
C GLU A 94 -3.49 -28.58 20.18
N PHE A 95 -3.02 -29.46 19.27
CA PHE A 95 -1.90 -30.35 19.57
C PHE A 95 -0.60 -29.60 19.91
N HIS A 96 -0.35 -28.48 19.25
CA HIS A 96 0.79 -27.61 19.55
C HIS A 96 0.66 -27.00 20.95
N ASP A 97 -0.52 -26.49 21.31
CA ASP A 97 -0.75 -25.87 22.62
C ASP A 97 -0.59 -26.90 23.76
N ILE A 98 -1.04 -28.15 23.53
CA ILE A 98 -0.80 -29.29 24.43
C ILE A 98 0.70 -29.61 24.53
N GLU A 99 1.43 -29.69 23.39
CA GLU A 99 2.89 -29.92 23.39
C GLU A 99 3.61 -28.85 24.19
N ARG A 100 3.25 -27.57 24.01
CA ARG A 100 3.84 -26.44 24.73
C ARG A 100 3.53 -26.49 26.22
N ALA A 101 2.33 -26.90 26.61
CA ALA A 101 1.98 -27.09 28.02
C ALA A 101 2.81 -28.21 28.66
N LYS A 102 2.90 -29.38 28.03
CA LYS A 102 3.72 -30.49 28.53
C LYS A 102 5.21 -30.18 28.51
N ARG A 103 5.70 -29.41 27.54
CA ARG A 103 7.08 -28.92 27.51
C ARG A 103 7.39 -28.00 28.68
N ARG A 104 6.46 -27.10 29.04
CA ARG A 104 6.64 -26.21 30.20
C ARG A 104 6.75 -27.00 31.50
N LEU A 105 5.89 -28.00 31.71
CA LEU A 105 5.94 -28.90 32.86
C LEU A 105 7.26 -29.69 32.93
N TRP A 106 7.68 -30.28 31.81
CA TRP A 106 8.96 -30.98 31.72
C TRP A 106 10.16 -30.06 31.99
N MET A 107 10.11 -28.79 31.56
CA MET A 107 11.15 -27.81 31.85
C MET A 107 11.17 -27.39 33.33
N SER A 108 10.02 -27.24 33.99
CA SER A 108 9.97 -26.90 35.42
C SER A 108 10.50 -28.00 36.32
N GLU A 109 10.44 -29.26 35.88
CA GLU A 109 10.98 -30.42 36.62
C GLU A 109 12.49 -30.65 36.37
N GLY A 110 13.18 -29.71 35.72
CA GLY A 110 14.62 -29.83 35.48
C GLY A 110 14.99 -30.68 34.25
N ARG A 111 14.06 -30.86 33.31
CA ARG A 111 14.26 -31.62 32.05
C ARG A 111 14.66 -33.08 32.29
N PRO A 112 13.92 -33.82 33.14
CA PRO A 112 14.25 -35.21 33.45
C PRO A 112 14.22 -36.08 32.20
N ARG A 113 15.07 -37.11 32.12
CA ARG A 113 15.16 -38.01 30.96
C ARG A 113 14.93 -39.45 31.40
N GLY A 114 14.09 -40.16 30.65
CA GLY A 114 13.86 -41.59 30.86
C GLY A 114 12.39 -41.92 31.04
N MET A 115 12.04 -43.18 30.78
CA MET A 115 10.66 -43.66 30.76
C MET A 115 9.95 -43.57 32.12
N ASN A 116 10.72 -43.48 33.20
CA ASN A 116 10.24 -43.43 34.58
C ASN A 116 9.66 -42.06 34.96
N TYR A 117 9.98 -41.01 34.21
CA TYR A 117 9.46 -39.67 34.46
C TYR A 117 8.20 -39.43 33.62
N SER A 118 7.07 -39.21 34.29
CA SER A 118 5.78 -38.95 33.64
C SER A 118 5.85 -37.74 32.70
N SER A 119 6.56 -36.68 33.10
CA SER A 119 6.73 -35.46 32.29
C SER A 119 7.49 -35.67 30.98
N ASP A 120 8.58 -36.47 30.97
CA ASP A 120 9.32 -36.80 29.73
C ASP A 120 8.46 -37.66 28.79
N ARG A 121 7.75 -38.65 29.35
CA ARG A 121 6.85 -39.53 28.58
C ARG A 121 5.69 -38.76 27.95
N GLU A 122 5.01 -37.93 28.73
CA GLU A 122 3.89 -37.12 28.25
C GLU A 122 4.32 -36.05 27.25
N TYR A 123 5.47 -35.40 27.48
CA TYR A 123 6.05 -34.46 26.54
C TYR A 123 6.37 -35.13 25.20
N LYS A 124 7.06 -36.29 25.21
CA LYS A 124 7.36 -37.05 24.00
C LYS A 124 6.10 -37.56 23.29
N GLY A 125 5.09 -37.97 24.05
CA GLY A 125 3.77 -38.35 23.53
C GLY A 125 3.09 -37.20 22.80
N ALA A 126 2.99 -36.04 23.45
CA ALA A 126 2.42 -34.82 22.86
C ALA A 126 3.19 -34.38 21.61
N LYS A 127 4.52 -34.42 21.65
CA LYS A 127 5.39 -34.11 20.50
C LYS A 127 5.16 -35.05 19.32
N ARG A 128 4.93 -36.35 19.58
CA ARG A 128 4.61 -37.35 18.56
C ARG A 128 3.23 -37.08 17.95
N LEU A 129 2.22 -36.80 18.79
CA LEU A 129 0.88 -36.45 18.32
C LEU A 129 0.89 -35.21 17.43
N LEU A 130 1.60 -34.15 17.83
CA LEU A 130 1.79 -32.95 17.02
C LEU A 130 2.44 -33.27 15.67
N ARG A 131 3.51 -34.08 15.66
CA ARG A 131 4.18 -34.49 14.42
C ARG A 131 3.23 -35.27 13.51
N ASN A 132 2.54 -36.27 14.04
CA ASN A 132 1.60 -37.08 13.27
C ASN A 132 0.44 -36.23 12.70
N ALA A 133 -0.05 -35.26 13.47
CA ALA A 133 -1.07 -34.33 13.01
C ALA A 133 -0.53 -33.45 11.86
N LEU A 134 0.69 -32.91 12.00
CA LEU A 134 1.35 -32.14 10.94
C LEU A 134 1.55 -32.97 9.67
N ASP A 135 2.04 -34.21 9.81
CA ASP A 135 2.30 -35.10 8.67
C ASP A 135 0.99 -35.48 7.96
N ARG A 136 -0.08 -35.76 8.72
CA ARG A 136 -1.41 -36.04 8.17
C ARG A 136 -1.97 -34.85 7.39
N GLU A 137 -1.95 -33.66 7.98
CA GLU A 137 -2.46 -32.44 7.34
C GLU A 137 -1.63 -32.07 6.12
N TYR A 138 -0.31 -32.25 6.19
CA TYR A 138 0.58 -32.02 5.06
C TYR A 138 0.35 -33.03 3.93
N ALA A 139 0.16 -34.31 4.24
CA ALA A 139 -0.18 -35.34 3.25
C ALA A 139 -1.53 -35.03 2.57
N ALA A 140 -2.54 -34.65 3.35
CA ALA A 140 -3.85 -34.24 2.81
C ALA A 140 -3.74 -33.00 1.92
N TYR A 141 -2.94 -32.01 2.33
CA TYR A 141 -2.64 -30.83 1.51
C TYR A 141 -1.95 -31.21 0.20
N MET A 142 -0.89 -32.02 0.26
CA MET A 142 -0.13 -32.43 -0.93
C MET A 142 -0.97 -33.28 -1.88
N SER A 143 -1.82 -34.18 -1.35
CA SER A 143 -2.76 -34.95 -2.15
C SER A 143 -3.71 -34.05 -2.95
N LYS A 144 -4.26 -33.00 -2.32
CA LYS A 144 -5.09 -31.99 -3.02
C LYS A 144 -4.29 -31.22 -4.08
N VAL A 145 -3.08 -30.80 -3.75
CA VAL A 145 -2.22 -30.07 -4.70
C VAL A 145 -1.90 -30.91 -5.93
N CYS A 146 -1.59 -32.20 -5.76
CA CYS A 146 -1.37 -33.12 -6.88
C CYS A 146 -2.64 -33.30 -7.72
N ALA A 147 -3.80 -33.54 -7.07
CA ALA A 147 -5.07 -33.68 -7.77
C ALA A 147 -5.45 -32.42 -8.59
N ASP A 148 -5.21 -31.23 -8.05
CA ASP A 148 -5.42 -29.97 -8.76
C ASP A 148 -4.50 -29.84 -9.99
N ILE A 149 -3.26 -30.35 -9.89
CA ILE A 149 -2.31 -30.37 -11.01
C ILE A 149 -2.76 -31.35 -12.09
N ASP A 150 -3.15 -32.56 -11.71
CA ASP A 150 -3.61 -33.60 -12.65
C ASP A 150 -4.83 -33.11 -13.42
N LYS A 151 -5.81 -32.53 -12.71
CA LYS A 151 -7.00 -31.92 -13.32
C LYS A 151 -6.65 -30.75 -14.24
N ALA A 152 -5.68 -29.92 -13.87
CA ALA A 152 -5.24 -28.83 -14.72
C ALA A 152 -4.49 -29.33 -15.97
N ALA A 153 -3.76 -30.44 -15.88
CA ALA A 153 -3.04 -31.03 -17.01
C ALA A 153 -3.98 -31.46 -18.14
N GLU A 154 -5.19 -31.92 -17.79
CA GLU A 154 -6.21 -32.34 -18.74
C GLU A 154 -6.91 -31.19 -19.48
N VAL A 155 -7.08 -30.03 -18.82
CA VAL A 155 -7.97 -28.95 -19.30
C VAL A 155 -7.23 -27.66 -19.65
N ASP A 156 -6.24 -27.25 -18.85
CA ASP A 156 -5.59 -25.94 -18.96
C ASP A 156 -4.07 -26.02 -18.69
N LEU A 157 -3.29 -26.09 -19.77
CA LEU A 157 -1.83 -26.08 -19.71
C LEU A 157 -1.25 -24.86 -18.97
N ARG A 158 -1.89 -23.69 -19.04
CA ARG A 158 -1.41 -22.49 -18.32
C ARG A 158 -1.60 -22.65 -16.82
N LEU A 159 -2.75 -23.17 -16.39
CA LEU A 159 -3.03 -23.46 -14.99
C LEU A 159 -2.09 -24.55 -14.46
N PHE A 160 -1.87 -25.61 -15.24
CA PHE A 160 -0.92 -26.69 -14.93
C PHE A 160 0.46 -26.10 -14.60
N TRP A 161 1.08 -25.38 -15.54
CA TRP A 161 2.41 -24.81 -15.32
C TRP A 161 2.45 -23.81 -14.16
N LYS A 162 1.36 -23.09 -13.91
CA LYS A 162 1.22 -22.19 -12.75
C LYS A 162 1.22 -22.96 -11.43
N LEU A 163 0.53 -24.10 -11.34
CA LEU A 163 0.49 -24.95 -10.14
C LEU A 163 1.82 -25.67 -9.92
N THR A 164 2.43 -26.25 -10.95
CA THR A 164 3.74 -26.92 -10.86
C THR A 164 4.84 -25.97 -10.38
N LYS A 165 4.85 -24.72 -10.87
CA LYS A 165 5.82 -23.69 -10.43
C LYS A 165 5.67 -23.29 -8.96
N ARG A 166 4.50 -23.50 -8.33
CA ARG A 166 4.28 -23.18 -6.90
C ARG A 166 4.89 -24.22 -5.97
N ILE A 167 5.09 -25.46 -6.43
CA ILE A 167 5.71 -26.54 -5.65
C ILE A 167 7.23 -26.37 -5.59
N LYS A 168 7.84 -25.85 -6.65
CA LYS A 168 9.30 -25.67 -6.69
C LYS A 168 9.75 -24.81 -5.49
N PRO A 169 10.86 -25.19 -4.83
CA PRO A 169 11.40 -24.40 -3.74
C PRO A 169 11.61 -22.96 -4.23
N LYS A 170 11.07 -21.99 -3.48
CA LYS A 170 11.30 -20.59 -3.79
C LYS A 170 12.78 -20.29 -3.56
N THR A 171 13.38 -19.52 -4.45
CA THR A 171 14.69 -18.91 -4.21
C THR A 171 14.66 -18.16 -2.88
N SER A 172 15.68 -18.34 -2.05
CA SER A 172 15.78 -17.71 -0.71
C SER A 172 15.93 -16.18 -0.77
N ARG A 173 16.28 -15.64 -1.95
CA ARG A 173 16.45 -14.19 -2.15
C ARG A 173 15.10 -13.47 -2.10
N LEU A 174 14.95 -12.56 -1.15
CA LEU A 174 13.80 -11.66 -1.03
C LEU A 174 13.80 -10.57 -2.11
N TYR A 175 14.99 -10.11 -2.51
CA TYR A 175 15.18 -9.04 -3.48
C TYR A 175 15.95 -9.54 -4.71
N PRO A 176 15.60 -9.08 -5.92
CA PRO A 176 16.38 -9.36 -7.12
C PRO A 176 17.71 -8.61 -7.08
N GLU A 177 18.72 -9.17 -7.75
CA GLU A 177 19.99 -8.47 -7.99
C GLU A 177 19.75 -7.38 -9.03
N ILE A 178 20.18 -6.15 -8.77
CA ILE A 178 19.98 -5.01 -9.68
C ILE A 178 21.33 -4.50 -10.17
N THR A 179 21.41 -4.22 -11.47
CA THR A 179 22.60 -3.61 -12.07
C THR A 179 22.36 -2.12 -12.30
N ASP A 180 23.24 -1.31 -11.74
CA ASP A 180 23.18 0.15 -11.82
C ASP A 180 23.66 0.66 -13.18
N SER A 181 23.49 1.95 -13.45
CA SER A 181 24.01 2.63 -14.65
C SER A 181 25.53 2.52 -14.80
N THR A 182 26.25 2.27 -13.70
CA THR A 182 27.71 2.07 -13.66
C THR A 182 28.14 0.62 -13.92
N GLY A 183 27.19 -0.32 -14.05
CA GLY A 183 27.45 -1.76 -14.15
C GLY A 183 27.70 -2.45 -12.81
N LYS A 184 27.65 -1.74 -11.66
CA LYS A 184 27.71 -2.34 -10.32
C LYS A 184 26.45 -3.18 -10.09
N LYS A 185 26.62 -4.36 -9.49
CA LYS A 185 25.51 -5.23 -9.09
C LYS A 185 25.22 -5.08 -7.60
N ASN A 186 24.03 -4.62 -7.27
CA ASN A 186 23.56 -4.43 -5.91
C ASN A 186 22.62 -5.56 -5.52
N THR A 187 22.79 -6.06 -4.30
CA THR A 187 21.98 -7.14 -3.73
C THR A 187 21.39 -6.77 -2.37
N ASP A 188 21.97 -5.78 -1.70
CA ASP A 188 21.46 -5.25 -0.45
C ASP A 188 20.24 -4.33 -0.70
N PRO A 189 19.18 -4.38 0.13
CA PRO A 189 17.98 -3.57 -0.08
C PRO A 189 18.22 -2.06 -0.06
N GLU A 190 19.17 -1.56 0.74
CA GLU A 190 19.50 -0.13 0.80
C GLU A 190 20.23 0.29 -0.47
N GLU A 191 21.24 -0.49 -0.88
CA GLU A 191 21.97 -0.23 -2.13
C GLU A 191 21.04 -0.27 -3.36
N VAL A 192 20.11 -1.22 -3.39
CA VAL A 192 19.09 -1.31 -4.44
C VAL A 192 18.20 -0.07 -4.46
N ALA A 193 17.78 0.42 -3.29
CA ALA A 193 16.92 1.58 -3.20
C ALA A 193 17.65 2.87 -3.60
N GLU A 194 18.91 3.03 -3.21
CA GLU A 194 19.74 4.17 -3.63
C GLU A 194 19.99 4.12 -5.14
N ALA A 195 20.28 2.96 -5.72
CA ALA A 195 20.44 2.82 -7.16
C ALA A 195 19.21 3.28 -7.96
N PHE A 196 18.01 2.97 -7.47
CA PHE A 196 16.78 3.52 -8.05
C PHE A 196 16.64 5.02 -7.82
N ALA A 197 16.99 5.52 -6.63
CA ALA A 197 16.94 6.94 -6.32
C ALA A 197 17.85 7.74 -7.26
N ASP A 198 19.11 7.33 -7.41
CA ASP A 198 20.11 7.94 -8.32
C ASP A 198 19.63 7.93 -9.77
N HIS A 199 19.05 6.82 -10.21
CA HIS A 199 18.51 6.70 -11.56
C HIS A 199 17.35 7.68 -11.80
N TYR A 200 16.36 7.74 -10.90
CA TYR A 200 15.24 8.67 -11.07
C TYR A 200 15.65 10.11 -10.85
N GLU A 201 16.65 10.38 -10.01
CA GLU A 201 17.22 11.71 -9.89
C GLU A 201 17.86 12.14 -11.20
N THR A 202 18.64 11.28 -11.83
CA THR A 202 19.20 11.56 -13.15
C THR A 202 18.12 11.75 -14.21
N LEU A 203 17.06 10.93 -14.19
CA LEU A 203 15.95 10.99 -15.14
C LEU A 203 15.10 12.26 -15.01
N TYR A 204 14.86 12.72 -13.79
CA TYR A 204 14.02 13.89 -13.50
C TYR A 204 14.81 15.19 -13.35
N ARG A 205 16.13 15.12 -13.20
CA ARG A 205 16.99 16.30 -13.28
C ARG A 205 16.90 16.83 -14.70
N CYS A 206 16.64 18.14 -14.80
CA CYS A 206 16.65 18.85 -16.07
C CYS A 206 18.09 18.93 -16.56
N LEU A 207 18.60 17.84 -17.13
CA LEU A 207 19.85 17.84 -17.87
C LEU A 207 19.57 18.73 -19.09
N MET A 208 20.41 19.74 -19.30
CA MET A 208 20.42 20.47 -20.56
C MET A 208 20.89 19.50 -21.64
N ASP A 209 19.98 18.65 -22.09
CA ASP A 209 20.28 17.60 -23.02
C ASP A 209 20.51 18.22 -24.40
N GLN A 210 21.60 17.84 -25.06
CA GLN A 210 21.94 18.34 -26.40
C GLN A 210 20.93 17.88 -27.48
N HIS A 211 19.94 17.08 -27.10
CA HIS A 211 18.85 16.56 -27.94
C HIS A 211 17.46 16.98 -27.46
N PHE A 212 17.35 18.01 -26.62
CA PHE A 212 16.04 18.56 -26.27
C PHE A 212 15.33 19.12 -27.51
N ASP A 213 14.10 18.68 -27.77
CA ASP A 213 13.31 19.17 -28.89
C ASP A 213 12.83 20.61 -28.62
N ASP A 214 13.55 21.58 -29.20
CA ASP A 214 13.22 23.00 -29.14
C ASP A 214 11.79 23.30 -29.64
N GLY A 215 11.23 22.45 -30.52
CA GLY A 215 9.85 22.56 -30.98
C GLY A 215 8.84 22.29 -29.86
N THR A 216 9.02 21.19 -29.14
CA THR A 216 8.20 20.85 -27.97
C THR A 216 8.33 21.89 -26.86
N LYS A 217 9.55 22.39 -26.61
CA LYS A 217 9.78 23.48 -25.64
C LYS A 217 8.95 24.71 -25.98
N LYS A 218 9.07 25.18 -27.22
CA LYS A 218 8.39 26.39 -27.69
C LYS A 218 6.87 26.22 -27.65
N TYR A 219 6.36 25.03 -27.96
CA TYR A 219 4.94 24.70 -27.83
C TYR A 219 4.46 24.79 -26.37
N ILE A 220 5.20 24.18 -25.44
CA ILE A 220 4.89 24.21 -24.01
C ILE A 220 4.95 25.64 -23.48
N ASP A 221 6.01 26.40 -23.79
CA ASP A 221 6.16 27.80 -23.37
C ASP A 221 5.03 28.69 -23.92
N THR A 222 4.62 28.47 -25.17
CA THR A 222 3.46 29.16 -25.77
C THR A 222 2.18 28.80 -25.04
N LYS A 223 1.94 27.51 -24.74
CA LYS A 223 0.75 27.07 -23.98
C LYS A 223 0.73 27.60 -22.56
N ILE A 224 1.86 27.60 -21.87
CA ILE A 224 2.00 28.18 -20.53
C ILE A 224 1.71 29.68 -20.59
N SER A 225 2.21 30.38 -21.61
CA SER A 225 1.95 31.81 -21.79
C SER A 225 0.48 32.09 -22.08
N GLU A 226 -0.16 31.32 -22.97
CA GLU A 226 -1.60 31.41 -23.24
C GLU A 226 -2.42 31.20 -21.96
N ILE A 227 -2.12 30.16 -21.19
CA ILE A 227 -2.75 29.90 -19.90
C ILE A 227 -2.45 31.05 -18.93
N THR A 228 -1.22 31.53 -18.84
CA THR A 228 -0.87 32.61 -17.91
C THR A 228 -1.62 33.90 -18.25
N GLU A 229 -1.72 34.27 -19.54
CA GLU A 229 -2.48 35.43 -20.01
C GLU A 229 -3.99 35.29 -19.79
N LEU A 230 -4.56 34.11 -20.06
CA LEU A 230 -5.98 33.81 -19.77
C LEU A 230 -6.30 33.94 -18.27
N PHE A 231 -5.30 33.71 -17.42
CA PHE A 231 -5.44 33.71 -15.96
C PHE A 231 -4.92 34.98 -15.27
N LYS A 232 -4.54 36.04 -16.03
CA LYS A 232 -4.22 37.37 -15.47
C LYS A 232 -5.42 38.16 -14.96
N GLY A 233 -6.65 37.73 -15.26
CA GLY A 233 -7.87 38.27 -14.65
C GLY A 233 -8.09 37.75 -13.23
N ASP A 234 -8.92 38.44 -12.44
CA ASP A 234 -9.29 38.05 -11.07
C ASP A 234 -10.07 36.71 -11.08
N LEU A 235 -9.34 35.60 -10.96
CA LEU A 235 -9.81 34.23 -11.18
C LEU A 235 -9.70 33.43 -9.89
N ARG A 236 -10.58 33.74 -8.94
CA ARG A 236 -10.92 32.82 -7.83
C ARG A 236 -12.02 31.82 -8.21
N THR A 237 -12.44 31.78 -9.46
CA THR A 237 -13.62 31.03 -9.91
C THR A 237 -13.29 30.06 -11.04
N LEU A 238 -13.43 28.75 -10.78
CA LEU A 238 -13.27 27.73 -11.82
C LEU A 238 -14.35 27.88 -12.92
N PRO A 239 -14.06 27.45 -14.17
CA PRO A 239 -15.08 27.26 -15.19
C PRO A 239 -16.11 26.24 -14.69
N GLY A 240 -17.29 26.71 -14.26
CA GLY A 240 -18.34 25.87 -13.67
C GLY A 240 -18.57 26.03 -12.16
N GLY A 241 -18.00 27.09 -11.56
CA GLY A 241 -18.27 27.51 -10.18
C GLY A 241 -17.50 26.71 -9.11
N PRO A 242 -17.77 26.95 -7.82
CA PRO A 242 -17.13 26.23 -6.73
C PRO A 242 -17.42 24.72 -6.79
N ILE A 243 -16.51 23.92 -6.26
CA ILE A 243 -16.70 22.47 -6.15
C ILE A 243 -17.80 22.21 -5.12
N THR A 244 -18.90 21.61 -5.58
CA THR A 244 -20.06 21.26 -4.75
C THR A 244 -19.91 19.85 -4.17
N SER A 245 -20.61 19.60 -3.05
CA SER A 245 -20.67 18.28 -2.43
C SER A 245 -21.20 17.21 -3.38
N ASP A 246 -22.17 17.55 -4.24
CA ASP A 246 -22.79 16.59 -5.16
C ASP A 246 -21.80 16.09 -6.21
N LYS A 247 -20.97 17.00 -6.76
CA LYS A 247 -19.87 16.63 -7.66
C LYS A 247 -18.91 15.66 -6.94
N ILE A 248 -18.57 15.94 -5.68
CA ILE A 248 -17.68 15.08 -4.90
C ILE A 248 -18.30 13.71 -4.66
N ILE A 249 -19.59 13.63 -4.32
CA ILE A 249 -20.29 12.35 -4.13
C ILE A 249 -20.20 11.49 -5.39
N CYS A 250 -20.48 12.06 -6.57
CA CYS A 250 -20.40 11.35 -7.85
C CYS A 250 -18.98 10.79 -8.09
N VAL A 251 -17.94 11.59 -7.86
CA VAL A 251 -16.56 11.15 -8.03
C VAL A 251 -16.18 10.06 -7.00
N VAL A 252 -16.56 10.23 -5.74
CA VAL A 252 -16.30 9.25 -4.67
C VAL A 252 -16.97 7.90 -4.98
N GLN A 253 -18.14 7.89 -5.61
CA GLN A 253 -18.78 6.67 -6.07
C GLN A 253 -18.01 6.00 -7.22
N SER A 254 -17.46 6.80 -8.14
CA SER A 254 -16.73 6.31 -9.32
C SER A 254 -15.35 5.71 -9.01
N VAL A 255 -14.68 6.14 -7.93
CA VAL A 255 -13.30 5.69 -7.66
C VAL A 255 -13.24 4.19 -7.36
N LYS A 256 -12.28 3.49 -7.94
CA LYS A 256 -12.13 2.03 -7.74
C LYS A 256 -11.64 1.72 -6.33
N SER A 257 -12.23 0.72 -5.67
CA SER A 257 -11.77 0.22 -4.37
C SER A 257 -10.46 -0.60 -4.51
N ARG A 258 -9.83 -0.93 -3.36
CA ARG A 258 -8.61 -1.75 -3.22
C ARG A 258 -7.38 -1.18 -3.93
N LYS A 259 -7.31 0.15 -4.04
CA LYS A 259 -6.14 0.85 -4.53
C LYS A 259 -5.19 1.13 -3.37
N ALA A 260 -3.90 0.83 -3.55
CA ALA A 260 -2.86 1.10 -2.55
C ALA A 260 -2.85 2.58 -2.14
N PRO A 261 -2.77 2.93 -0.85
CA PRO A 261 -2.75 4.32 -0.37
C PRO A 261 -1.49 5.08 -0.78
N GLY A 262 -1.50 6.40 -0.59
CA GLY A 262 -0.30 7.23 -0.70
C GLY A 262 0.47 7.28 0.62
N PHE A 263 1.35 8.28 0.77
CA PHE A 263 2.12 8.51 2.00
C PHE A 263 1.24 8.79 3.23
N ASP A 264 0.04 9.33 3.01
CA ASP A 264 -0.96 9.62 4.04
C ASP A 264 -1.67 8.37 4.59
N LEU A 265 -1.40 7.19 4.04
CA LEU A 265 -2.04 5.91 4.38
C LEU A 265 -3.57 5.90 4.20
N ILE A 266 -4.15 6.89 3.52
CA ILE A 266 -5.59 6.99 3.26
C ILE A 266 -5.96 6.15 2.02
N THR A 267 -6.85 5.19 2.21
CA THR A 267 -7.41 4.37 1.12
C THR A 267 -8.70 4.96 0.56
N ASN A 268 -9.15 4.50 -0.61
CA ASN A 268 -10.35 5.05 -1.24
C ASN A 268 -11.60 4.73 -0.40
N GLU A 269 -11.56 3.63 0.32
CA GLU A 269 -12.61 3.18 1.23
C GLU A 269 -12.82 4.13 2.42
N HIS A 270 -11.76 4.77 2.93
CA HIS A 270 -11.91 5.79 3.97
C HIS A 270 -12.84 6.92 3.51
N ILE A 271 -12.70 7.32 2.24
CA ILE A 271 -13.50 8.39 1.64
C ILE A 271 -14.90 7.88 1.29
N LYS A 272 -15.01 6.69 0.69
CA LYS A 272 -16.30 6.09 0.31
C LYS A 272 -17.24 5.87 1.51
N TYR A 273 -16.69 5.42 2.63
CA TYR A 273 -17.49 5.09 3.82
C TYR A 273 -17.54 6.24 4.84
N GLY A 274 -16.85 7.36 4.59
CA GLY A 274 -16.77 8.50 5.52
C GLY A 274 -18.04 9.36 5.61
N GLY A 275 -19.00 9.16 4.70
CA GLY A 275 -20.31 9.84 4.73
C GLY A 275 -20.29 11.29 4.25
N ILE A 276 -21.45 11.95 4.37
CA ILE A 276 -21.69 13.28 3.81
C ILE A 276 -20.84 14.38 4.48
N THR A 277 -20.61 14.27 5.79
CA THR A 277 -19.81 15.24 6.55
C THR A 277 -18.37 15.30 6.04
N LEU A 278 -17.77 14.13 5.73
CA LEU A 278 -16.46 14.10 5.11
C LEU A 278 -16.47 14.73 3.72
N THR A 279 -17.48 14.46 2.90
CA THR A 279 -17.65 15.09 1.58
C THR A 279 -17.68 16.62 1.69
N LEU A 280 -18.40 17.17 2.68
CA LEU A 280 -18.46 18.61 2.92
C LEU A 280 -17.08 19.16 3.30
N CYS A 281 -16.36 18.50 4.22
CA CYS A 281 -14.99 18.90 4.57
C CYS A 281 -14.03 18.84 3.37
N ILE A 282 -14.16 17.84 2.49
CA ILE A 282 -13.37 17.76 1.24
C ILE A 282 -13.72 18.92 0.31
N ALA A 283 -14.99 19.31 0.21
CA ALA A 283 -15.41 20.48 -0.59
C ALA A 283 -14.75 21.77 -0.06
N VAL A 284 -14.80 21.99 1.25
CA VAL A 284 -14.14 23.13 1.91
C VAL A 284 -12.64 23.14 1.60
N LEU A 285 -11.97 21.99 1.76
CA LEU A 285 -10.54 21.86 1.48
C LEU A 285 -10.22 22.18 0.01
N PHE A 286 -10.95 21.61 -0.95
CA PHE A 286 -10.66 21.82 -2.36
C PHE A 286 -10.93 23.25 -2.81
N ASN A 287 -12.05 23.84 -2.38
CA ASN A 287 -12.35 25.24 -2.69
C ASN A 287 -11.29 26.18 -2.07
N ALA A 288 -10.85 25.93 -0.83
CA ALA A 288 -9.77 26.70 -0.22
C ALA A 288 -8.44 26.59 -0.99
N ILE A 289 -8.10 25.40 -1.51
CA ILE A 289 -6.91 25.21 -2.35
C ILE A 289 -7.01 26.03 -3.64
N ILE A 290 -8.19 26.06 -4.26
CA ILE A 290 -8.45 26.83 -5.49
C ILE A 290 -8.38 28.32 -5.20
N ASP A 291 -9.07 28.79 -4.17
CA ASP A 291 -9.16 30.22 -3.82
C ASP A 291 -7.81 30.80 -3.40
N SER A 292 -7.00 30.02 -2.68
CA SER A 292 -5.67 30.45 -2.21
C SER A 292 -4.55 30.16 -3.20
N GLY A 293 -4.75 29.23 -4.15
CA GLY A 293 -3.69 28.68 -5.00
C GLY A 293 -2.62 27.88 -4.23
N LYS A 294 -2.89 27.51 -2.97
CA LYS A 294 -1.93 26.84 -2.08
C LYS A 294 -2.23 25.36 -1.97
N ILE A 295 -1.30 24.52 -2.44
CA ILE A 295 -1.42 23.06 -2.42
C ILE A 295 -0.66 22.50 -1.20
N PRO A 296 -1.25 21.56 -0.44
CA PRO A 296 -0.55 20.87 0.65
C PRO A 296 0.79 20.28 0.22
N THR A 297 1.81 20.41 1.06
CA THR A 297 3.16 19.89 0.80
C THR A 297 3.18 18.39 0.52
N GLU A 298 2.34 17.63 1.20
CA GLU A 298 2.19 16.17 1.06
C GLU A 298 1.67 15.78 -0.33
N TRP A 299 0.99 16.69 -1.04
CA TRP A 299 0.52 16.43 -2.39
C TRP A 299 1.56 16.75 -3.45
N LYS A 300 2.59 17.52 -3.09
CA LYS A 300 3.78 17.77 -3.91
C LYS A 300 4.78 16.60 -3.84
N GLN A 301 4.56 15.66 -2.92
CA GLN A 301 5.37 14.45 -2.76
C GLN A 301 4.82 13.29 -3.59
N GLY A 302 5.71 12.58 -4.29
CA GLY A 302 5.37 11.37 -5.06
C GLY A 302 6.04 10.13 -4.47
N LEU A 303 5.32 9.00 -4.42
CA LEU A 303 5.91 7.71 -4.05
C LEU A 303 6.26 6.92 -5.32
N ILE A 304 7.55 6.71 -5.53
CA ILE A 304 8.05 5.88 -6.64
C ILE A 304 8.10 4.43 -6.17
N ILE A 305 7.37 3.56 -6.86
CA ILE A 305 7.40 2.12 -6.63
C ILE A 305 7.84 1.46 -7.94
N PRO A 306 9.11 1.04 -8.07
CA PRO A 306 9.57 0.30 -9.23
C PRO A 306 8.80 -1.00 -9.38
N ILE A 307 8.22 -1.24 -10.56
CA ILE A 307 7.50 -2.47 -10.88
C ILE A 307 8.13 -3.05 -12.14
N TYR A 308 8.72 -4.24 -12.01
CA TYR A 308 9.25 -4.97 -13.15
C TYR A 308 8.12 -5.41 -14.10
N LYS A 309 8.26 -5.10 -15.40
CA LYS A 309 7.24 -5.38 -16.43
C LYS A 309 7.52 -6.59 -17.33
N GLY A 310 8.57 -7.36 -17.09
CA GLY A 310 8.92 -8.50 -17.96
C GLY A 310 8.22 -9.82 -17.61
N ALA A 311 8.25 -10.76 -18.56
CA ALA A 311 7.80 -12.14 -18.34
C ALA A 311 8.85 -12.91 -17.52
N GLY A 312 8.42 -13.60 -16.46
CA GLY A 312 9.31 -14.40 -15.60
C GLY A 312 9.84 -13.65 -14.37
N ARG A 313 10.80 -14.27 -13.68
CA ARG A 313 11.53 -13.68 -12.54
C ARG A 313 13.02 -13.74 -12.88
N PRO A 314 13.59 -12.71 -13.53
CA PRO A 314 15.01 -12.69 -13.79
C PRO A 314 15.77 -12.72 -12.46
N THR A 315 16.89 -13.42 -12.44
CA THR A 315 17.79 -13.42 -11.29
C THR A 315 18.49 -12.06 -11.14
N THR A 316 18.72 -11.39 -12.26
CA THR A 316 19.33 -10.05 -12.36
C THR A 316 18.40 -9.14 -13.16
N LEU A 317 18.14 -7.95 -12.64
CA LEU A 317 17.36 -6.89 -13.27
C LEU A 317 18.28 -5.72 -13.62
N GLU A 318 18.06 -5.15 -14.79
CA GLU A 318 18.56 -3.80 -15.09
C GLU A 318 17.48 -2.80 -14.68
N ILE A 319 17.90 -1.60 -14.25
CA ILE A 319 16.96 -0.56 -13.85
C ILE A 319 16.04 -0.22 -15.06
N PRO A 320 14.71 -0.41 -14.95
CA PRO A 320 13.83 -0.31 -16.11
C PRO A 320 13.69 1.14 -16.58
N GLN A 321 13.75 1.35 -17.91
CA GLN A 321 13.52 2.63 -18.59
C GLN A 321 12.06 3.13 -18.53
N SER A 322 11.10 2.36 -17.97
CA SER A 322 9.71 2.81 -17.85
C SER A 322 9.11 2.53 -16.47
N THR A 323 8.50 3.55 -15.88
CA THR A 323 7.90 3.50 -14.53
C THR A 323 6.44 3.91 -14.48
N ALA A 324 5.78 3.50 -13.39
CA ALA A 324 4.48 4.01 -12.98
C ALA A 324 4.65 4.89 -11.73
N THR A 325 4.78 6.20 -11.94
CA THR A 325 4.75 7.17 -10.84
C THR A 325 3.33 7.25 -10.27
N ARG A 326 3.17 7.10 -8.95
CA ARG A 326 1.87 7.27 -8.30
C ARG A 326 1.81 8.66 -7.68
N LEU A 327 1.02 9.53 -8.30
CA LEU A 327 0.56 10.75 -7.65
C LEU A 327 -0.28 10.41 -6.40
N PRO A 328 -0.25 11.29 -5.37
CA PRO A 328 -1.17 11.20 -4.25
C PRO A 328 -2.61 11.06 -4.73
N LYS A 329 -3.42 10.27 -4.01
CA LYS A 329 -4.79 9.98 -4.48
C LYS A 329 -5.72 11.18 -4.46
N LYS A 330 -5.47 12.10 -3.54
CA LYS A 330 -6.30 13.28 -3.34
C LYS A 330 -6.01 14.35 -4.40
N SER A 331 -4.76 14.44 -4.89
CA SER A 331 -4.47 15.18 -6.12
C SER A 331 -5.12 14.53 -7.33
N ARG A 332 -5.25 13.19 -7.41
CA ARG A 332 -6.05 12.55 -8.46
C ARG A 332 -7.55 12.87 -8.39
N LEU A 333 -8.10 13.04 -7.19
CA LEU A 333 -9.48 13.50 -7.01
C LEU A 333 -9.60 14.96 -7.46
N LEU A 334 -8.71 15.85 -7.02
CA LEU A 334 -8.68 17.25 -7.46
C LEU A 334 -8.56 17.36 -8.99
N ASN A 335 -7.65 16.60 -9.61
CA ASN A 335 -7.46 16.52 -11.06
C ASN A 335 -8.68 15.95 -11.82
N SER A 336 -9.68 15.38 -11.14
CA SER A 336 -10.94 14.97 -11.78
C SER A 336 -12.00 16.07 -11.74
N PHE A 337 -11.77 17.15 -10.99
CA PHE A 337 -12.63 18.33 -10.92
C PHE A 337 -12.08 19.53 -11.71
N LEU A 338 -10.76 19.58 -11.91
CA LEU A 338 -10.06 20.48 -12.83
C LEU A 338 -10.01 19.86 -14.22
#